data_AF-A0A9P7FYG1-F1
#
_entry.id   AF-A0A9P7FYG1-F1
#
_cell.length_a   1.000
_cell.length_b   1.000
_cell.length_c   1.000
_cell.angle_alpha   90.00
_cell.angle_beta   90.00
_cell.angle_gamma   90.00
#
_symmetry.space_group_name_H-M   'P 1'
#
loop_
_entity.id
_entity.type
_entity.pdbx_description
1 polymer ?
#
loop_
_entity_poly.entity_id
_entity_poly.type
_entity_poly.pdbx_seq_one_letter_code
_entity_poly.pdbx_strand_id
1 'polypeptide(L)'
;MVRFNAAHNTPVEILHTILLGIIKYLWHGSHTAWTAAQKKIYSIHLQATNTNGLSIHSICANYIMQYTNTLNQLKTLAQVNVFHVYDIVSSSQFLFTKAAGELCTLLWFTKIHNLKEYF
;
A
#
# COMPACT_ATOMS: atom_id res chain seq x y z
N MET A 1 15.36 -0.09 -25.58
CA MET A 1 15.26 -0.49 -24.16
C MET A 1 13.81 -0.82 -23.86
N VAL A 2 13.45 -2.11 -23.76
CA VAL A 2 12.08 -2.53 -23.46
C VAL A 2 11.85 -2.31 -21.96
N ARG A 3 10.86 -1.48 -21.60
CA ARG A 3 10.44 -1.29 -20.21
C ARG A 3 9.60 -2.49 -19.80
N PHE A 4 9.99 -3.19 -18.74
CA PHE A 4 9.17 -4.25 -18.14
C PHE A 4 7.91 -3.61 -17.54
N ASN A 5 6.76 -4.15 -17.91
CA ASN A 5 5.45 -3.79 -17.38
C ASN A 5 4.97 -4.94 -16.51
N ALA A 6 4.96 -4.72 -15.19
CA ALA A 6 4.61 -5.78 -14.24
C ALA A 6 3.19 -6.34 -14.46
N ALA A 7 2.24 -5.53 -14.96
CA ALA A 7 0.89 -5.98 -15.28
C ALA A 7 0.80 -6.86 -16.54
N HIS A 8 1.80 -6.83 -17.41
CA HIS A 8 1.79 -7.53 -18.71
C HIS A 8 2.86 -8.62 -18.83
N ASN A 9 3.92 -8.54 -18.01
CA ASN A 9 5.10 -9.40 -18.06
C ASN A 9 5.23 -10.35 -16.85
N THR A 10 4.30 -10.29 -15.90
CA THR A 10 4.18 -11.31 -14.84
C THR A 10 2.86 -12.05 -15.00
N PRO A 11 2.78 -13.35 -14.69
CA PRO A 11 1.52 -14.10 -14.72
C PRO A 11 0.53 -13.65 -13.64
N VAL A 12 0.93 -12.71 -12.76
CA VAL A 12 0.14 -12.22 -11.63
C VAL A 12 -0.40 -10.83 -11.96
N GLU A 13 -1.72 -10.71 -12.05
CA GLU A 13 -2.35 -9.40 -12.19
C GLU A 13 -2.31 -8.65 -10.85
N ILE A 14 -1.43 -7.65 -10.76
CA ILE A 14 -1.19 -6.84 -9.55
C ILE A 14 -2.50 -6.24 -9.00
N LEU A 15 -3.43 -5.86 -9.87
CA LEU A 15 -4.72 -5.31 -9.44
C LEU A 15 -5.52 -6.33 -8.63
N HIS A 16 -5.79 -7.51 -9.20
CA HIS A 16 -6.67 -8.50 -8.57
C HIS A 16 -6.00 -9.25 -7.42
N THR A 17 -4.72 -9.61 -7.56
CA THR A 17 -4.05 -10.45 -6.56
C THR A 17 -3.50 -9.62 -5.39
N ILE A 18 -2.92 -8.44 -5.66
CA ILE A 18 -2.21 -7.66 -4.65
C ILE A 18 -3.09 -6.56 -4.09
N LEU A 19 -3.64 -5.68 -4.94
CA LEU A 19 -4.45 -4.55 -4.47
C LEU A 19 -5.79 -5.02 -3.90
N LEU A 20 -6.59 -5.72 -4.72
CA LEU A 20 -7.92 -6.20 -4.32
C LEU A 20 -7.88 -7.40 -3.36
N GLY A 21 -6.77 -8.14 -3.35
CA GLY A 21 -6.50 -9.23 -2.41
C GLY A 21 -5.81 -8.70 -1.15
N ILE A 22 -4.49 -8.82 -1.12
CA ILE A 22 -3.67 -8.58 0.09
C ILE A 22 -3.95 -7.21 0.70
N ILE A 23 -3.83 -6.12 -0.06
CA ILE A 23 -3.92 -4.75 0.48
C ILE A 23 -5.33 -4.43 0.96
N LYS A 24 -6.36 -4.82 0.23
CA LYS A 24 -7.77 -4.63 0.64
C LYS A 24 -8.06 -5.30 1.97
N TYR A 25 -7.70 -6.57 2.13
CA TYR A 25 -8.00 -7.32 3.36
C TYR A 25 -7.10 -6.88 4.53
N LEU A 26 -5.85 -6.51 4.26
CA LEU A 26 -4.97 -5.91 5.25
C LEU A 26 -5.55 -4.60 5.78
N TRP A 27 -5.98 -3.72 4.88
CA TRP A 27 -6.60 -2.45 5.23
C TRP A 27 -7.88 -2.66 6.03
N HIS A 28 -8.78 -3.50 5.53
CA HIS A 28 -10.02 -3.86 6.22
C HIS A 28 -9.76 -4.42 7.62
N GLY A 29 -8.84 -5.38 7.74
CA GLY A 29 -8.48 -6.00 9.02
C GLY A 29 -7.82 -5.03 10.02
N SER A 30 -7.19 -3.97 9.52
CA SER A 30 -6.60 -2.92 10.35
C SER A 30 -7.70 -2.00 10.90
N HIS A 31 -8.43 -1.31 10.03
CA HIS A 31 -9.31 -0.21 10.46
C HIS A 31 -10.63 -0.66 11.09
N THR A 32 -11.03 -1.93 10.95
CA THR A 32 -12.31 -2.44 11.47
C THR A 32 -12.37 -2.38 12.99
N ALA A 33 -11.24 -2.62 13.67
CA ALA A 33 -11.17 -2.58 15.13
C ALA A 33 -10.88 -1.17 15.70
N TRP A 34 -10.64 -0.16 14.84
CA TRP A 34 -10.21 1.15 15.32
C TRP A 34 -11.35 1.96 15.94
N THR A 35 -11.04 2.56 17.08
CA THR A 35 -11.85 3.61 17.72
C THR A 35 -11.86 4.90 16.89
N ALA A 36 -12.81 5.80 17.16
CA ALA A 36 -12.87 7.10 16.51
C ALA A 36 -11.58 7.93 16.71
N ALA A 37 -10.97 7.83 17.89
CA ALA A 37 -9.71 8.51 18.19
C ALA A 37 -8.55 7.98 17.33
N GLN A 38 -8.42 6.66 17.21
CA GLN A 38 -7.40 6.02 16.35
C GLN A 38 -7.60 6.38 14.88
N LYS A 39 -8.83 6.37 14.39
CA LYS A 39 -9.18 6.81 13.03
C LYS A 39 -8.77 8.26 12.78
N LYS A 40 -8.96 9.14 13.78
CA LYS A 40 -8.57 10.55 13.70
C LYS A 40 -7.04 10.71 13.67
N ILE A 41 -6.31 10.01 14.54
CA ILE A 41 -4.84 10.02 14.56
C ILE A 41 -4.30 9.57 13.20
N TYR A 42 -4.78 8.44 12.70
CA TYR A 42 -4.39 7.93 11.39
C TYR A 42 -4.68 8.93 10.27
N SER A 43 -5.86 9.55 10.25
CA SER A 43 -6.20 10.57 9.24
C SER A 43 -5.24 11.76 9.27
N ILE A 44 -4.88 12.25 10.46
CA ILE A 44 -3.92 13.36 10.62
C ILE A 44 -2.54 12.97 10.08
N HIS A 45 -2.03 11.80 10.47
CA HIS A 45 -0.75 11.30 10.00
C HIS A 45 -0.73 11.12 8.48
N LEU A 46 -1.77 10.53 7.93
CA LEU A 46 -1.91 10.29 6.50
C LEU A 46 -1.99 11.61 5.72
N GLN A 47 -2.69 12.63 6.24
CA GLN A 47 -2.78 13.95 5.61
C GLN A 47 -1.45 14.71 5.64
N ALA A 48 -0.62 14.47 6.66
CA ALA A 48 0.70 15.08 6.81
C ALA A 48 1.78 14.42 5.92
N THR A 49 1.43 13.39 5.17
CA THR A 49 2.37 12.66 4.29
C THR A 49 2.91 13.58 3.19
N ASN A 50 4.22 13.66 3.09
CA ASN A 50 4.87 14.29 1.95
C ASN A 50 4.72 13.38 0.72
N THR A 51 4.02 13.86 -0.30
CA THR A 51 3.77 13.13 -1.54
C THR A 51 4.88 13.29 -2.58
N ASN A 52 5.93 14.07 -2.29
CA ASN A 52 7.06 14.24 -3.19
C ASN A 52 7.73 12.89 -3.47
N GLY A 53 7.82 12.52 -4.75
CA GLY A 53 8.40 11.24 -5.18
C GLY A 53 7.42 10.06 -5.16
N LEU A 54 6.18 10.25 -4.68
CA LEU A 54 5.11 9.26 -4.81
C LEU A 54 4.31 9.55 -6.09
N SER A 55 4.23 8.58 -6.99
CA SER A 55 3.40 8.67 -8.20
C SER A 55 1.91 8.43 -7.89
N ILE A 56 1.35 9.21 -6.97
CA ILE A 56 -0.04 9.13 -6.48
C ILE A 56 -0.74 10.48 -6.59
N HIS A 57 -2.08 10.47 -6.59
CA HIS A 57 -2.87 11.69 -6.47
C HIS A 57 -2.74 12.28 -5.06
N SER A 58 -3.15 13.54 -4.90
CA SER A 58 -3.22 14.18 -3.59
C SER A 58 -3.97 13.30 -2.58
N ILE A 59 -3.39 13.16 -1.39
CA ILE A 59 -3.96 12.33 -0.34
C ILE A 59 -5.08 13.12 0.35
N CYS A 60 -6.31 12.63 0.17
CA CYS A 60 -7.48 13.10 0.90
C CYS A 60 -7.76 12.14 2.07
N ALA A 61 -7.08 12.32 3.20
CA ALA A 61 -7.12 11.36 4.31
C ALA A 61 -8.54 11.17 4.88
N ASN A 62 -9.30 12.26 5.00
CA ASN A 62 -10.71 12.20 5.43
C ASN A 62 -11.56 11.36 4.46
N TYR A 63 -11.32 11.48 3.15
CA TYR A 63 -12.02 10.67 2.15
C TYR A 63 -11.65 9.19 2.28
N ILE A 64 -10.36 8.87 2.50
CA ILE A 64 -9.89 7.50 2.69
C ILE A 64 -10.54 6.87 3.94
N MET A 65 -10.64 7.64 5.03
CA MET A 65 -11.27 7.17 6.27
C MET A 65 -12.80 7.07 6.18
N GLN A 66 -13.44 7.90 5.35
CA GLN A 66 -14.88 7.85 5.10
C GLN A 66 -15.28 6.74 4.12
N TYR A 67 -14.45 6.51 3.11
CA TYR A 67 -14.69 5.55 2.02
C TYR A 67 -13.56 4.51 1.96
N THR A 68 -13.47 3.71 3.03
CA THR A 68 -12.36 2.79 3.27
C THR A 68 -12.22 1.68 2.22
N ASN A 69 -13.24 1.41 1.39
CA ASN A 69 -13.22 0.32 0.42
C ASN A 69 -13.04 0.77 -1.05
N THR A 70 -12.56 2.00 -1.28
CA THR A 70 -12.41 2.52 -2.64
C THR A 70 -11.12 2.05 -3.32
N LEU A 71 -11.25 1.50 -4.54
CA LEU A 71 -10.14 0.93 -5.32
C LEU A 71 -8.98 1.92 -5.53
N ASN A 72 -9.31 3.18 -5.76
CA ASN A 72 -8.35 4.23 -6.08
C ASN A 72 -7.39 4.52 -4.92
N GLN A 73 -7.77 4.19 -3.68
CA GLN A 73 -6.97 4.46 -2.49
C GLN A 73 -6.02 3.30 -2.14
N LEU A 74 -6.23 2.10 -2.70
CA LEU A 74 -5.42 0.93 -2.37
C LEU A 74 -3.96 1.10 -2.81
N LYS A 75 -3.69 1.82 -3.91
CA LYS A 75 -2.30 2.13 -4.33
C LYS A 75 -1.60 3.06 -3.35
N THR A 76 -2.30 4.09 -2.89
CA THR A 76 -1.80 5.01 -1.86
C THR A 76 -1.50 4.24 -0.59
N LEU A 77 -2.45 3.44 -0.10
CA LEU A 77 -2.28 2.60 1.09
C LEU A 77 -1.11 1.63 0.95
N ALA A 78 -0.95 0.96 -0.19
CA ALA A 78 0.18 0.07 -0.43
C ALA A 78 1.54 0.75 -0.27
N GLN A 79 1.64 2.05 -0.58
CA GLN A 79 2.88 2.81 -0.49
C GLN A 79 3.13 3.42 0.90
N VAL A 80 2.08 3.94 1.55
CA VAL A 80 2.26 4.81 2.73
C VAL A 80 1.75 4.19 4.04
N ASN A 81 0.92 3.15 3.98
CA ASN A 81 0.18 2.67 5.17
C ASN A 81 1.10 2.23 6.31
N VAL A 82 2.23 1.59 6.00
CA VAL A 82 3.22 1.13 7.01
C VAL A 82 3.71 2.28 7.91
N PHE A 83 3.81 3.49 7.38
CA PHE A 83 4.28 4.66 8.12
C PHE A 83 3.23 5.27 9.05
N HIS A 84 1.99 4.80 9.01
CA HIS A 84 0.89 5.42 9.76
C HIS A 84 0.14 4.46 10.68
N VAL A 85 0.34 3.15 10.51
CA VAL A 85 -0.30 2.14 11.38
C VAL A 85 0.47 1.84 12.66
N TYR A 86 1.73 2.30 12.78
CA TYR A 86 2.53 2.14 14.00
C TYR A 86 1.77 2.69 15.22
N ASP A 87 1.89 2.02 16.38
CA ASP A 87 1.18 2.31 17.64
C ASP A 87 -0.37 2.31 17.58
N ILE A 88 -0.96 2.01 16.41
CA ILE A 88 -2.42 1.89 16.24
C ILE A 88 -2.83 0.42 16.13
N VAL A 89 -2.06 -0.38 15.41
CA VAL A 89 -2.32 -1.81 15.18
C VAL A 89 -1.45 -2.70 16.08
N SER A 90 -1.80 -3.99 16.20
CA SER A 90 -0.97 -4.94 16.93
C SER A 90 0.39 -5.16 16.25
N SER A 91 1.40 -5.63 16.99
CA SER A 91 2.74 -5.89 16.43
C SER A 91 2.69 -6.83 15.22
N SER A 92 1.83 -7.85 15.25
CA SER A 92 1.66 -8.78 14.11
C SER A 92 1.04 -8.09 12.89
N GLN A 93 0.04 -7.23 13.09
CA GLN A 93 -0.57 -6.44 12.01
C GLN A 93 0.41 -5.43 11.41
N PHE A 94 1.26 -4.83 12.25
CA PHE A 94 2.32 -3.93 11.80
C PHE A 94 3.34 -4.66 10.93
N LEU A 95 3.85 -5.82 11.40
CA LEU A 95 4.79 -6.64 10.64
C LEU A 95 4.18 -7.13 9.32
N PHE A 96 2.91 -7.51 9.32
CA PHE A 96 2.20 -7.89 8.10
C PHE A 96 2.08 -6.69 7.13
N THR A 97 1.78 -5.50 7.63
CA THR A 97 1.73 -4.26 6.83
C THR A 97 3.09 -3.92 6.23
N LYS A 98 4.17 -4.08 7.00
CA LYS A 98 5.53 -3.89 6.53
C LYS A 98 5.89 -4.88 5.41
N ALA A 99 5.64 -6.17 5.63
CA ALA A 99 5.91 -7.20 4.63
C ALA A 99 5.10 -6.99 3.33
N ALA A 100 3.84 -6.58 3.44
CA ALA A 100 3.01 -6.25 2.29
C ALA A 100 3.55 -5.02 1.52
N GLY A 101 3.99 -3.98 2.22
CA GLY A 101 4.62 -2.81 1.61
C GLY A 101 5.95 -3.14 0.90
N GLU A 102 6.78 -3.98 1.51
CA GLU A 102 8.02 -4.50 0.90
C GLU A 102 7.72 -5.31 -0.37
N LEU A 103 6.72 -6.19 -0.31
CA LEU A 103 6.26 -6.95 -1.47
C LEU A 103 5.77 -6.02 -2.59
N CYS A 104 4.91 -5.06 -2.28
CA CYS A 104 4.45 -4.07 -3.26
C CYS A 104 5.62 -3.29 -3.86
N THR A 105 6.62 -2.94 -3.06
CA THR A 105 7.83 -2.28 -3.56
C THR A 105 8.52 -3.17 -4.60
N LEU A 106 8.82 -4.43 -4.26
CA LEU A 106 9.50 -5.37 -5.16
C LEU A 106 8.72 -5.63 -6.46
N LEU A 107 7.38 -5.71 -6.38
CA LEU A 107 6.53 -5.96 -7.55
C LEU A 107 6.49 -4.78 -8.54
N TRP A 108 6.64 -3.54 -8.04
CA TRP A 108 6.65 -2.34 -8.89
C TRP A 108 8.05 -1.94 -9.36
N PHE A 109 9.12 -2.50 -8.77
CA PHE A 109 10.48 -2.37 -9.29
C PHE A 109 10.73 -3.36 -10.43
N THR A 110 10.53 -2.89 -11.65
CA THR A 110 10.54 -3.71 -12.88
C THR A 110 11.93 -4.01 -13.43
N LYS A 111 13.00 -3.64 -12.72
CA LYS A 111 14.38 -3.77 -13.20
C LYS A 111 15.10 -4.89 -12.47
N ILE A 112 15.24 -6.03 -13.13
CA ILE A 112 16.18 -7.08 -12.73
C ILE A 112 17.58 -6.55 -13.00
N HIS A 113 18.33 -6.27 -11.94
CA HIS A 113 19.76 -6.01 -12.06
C HIS A 113 20.44 -7.34 -12.40
N ASN A 114 21.40 -7.32 -13.33
CA ASN A 114 22.14 -8.50 -13.81
C ASN A 114 21.28 -9.56 -14.51
N LEU A 115 20.40 -9.15 -15.43
CA LEU A 115 19.60 -10.07 -16.24
C LEU A 115 20.42 -11.14 -16.97
N LYS A 116 21.68 -10.84 -17.35
CA LYS A 116 22.64 -11.76 -18.00
C LYS A 116 23.35 -12.74 -17.05
N GLU A 117 23.26 -12.55 -15.75
CA GLU A 117 23.91 -13.42 -14.74
C GLU A 117 22.95 -14.54 -14.30
N TYR A 118 21.64 -14.25 -14.35
CA TYR A 118 20.58 -15.16 -13.91
C TYR A 118 19.83 -15.83 -15.07
N PHE A 119 20.10 -15.43 -16.31
CA PHE A 119 19.60 -16.02 -17.57
C PHE A 119 20.69 -15.98 -18.63
#